data_AF-A0A6A3YQE3-F1
#
_entry.id   AF-A0A6A3YQE3-F1
#
_cell.length_a   1.000
_cell.length_b   1.000
_cell.length_c   1.000
_cell.angle_alpha   90.00
_cell.angle_beta   90.00
_cell.angle_gamma   90.00
#
_symmetry.space_group_name_H-M   'P 1'
#
loop_
_entity.id
_entity.type
_entity.pdbx_description
1 polymer ?
#
loop_
_entity_poly.entity_id
_entity_poly.type
_entity_poly.pdbx_seq_one_letter_code
_entity_poly.pdbx_strand_id
1 'polypeptide(L)'
;MPQQLPSFFNPFWGSLTKGPANGQCAYAALYATMTSTTEFTADVVKGANSMKRSMYTLMLANLANDVECKVVDPCRELRRLYPT
;
A
#
# COMPACT_ATOMS: atom_id res chain seq x y z
N MET A 1 -23.69 -9.26 -15.41
CA MET A 1 -22.55 -8.61 -16.10
C MET A 1 -21.62 -8.04 -15.03
N PRO A 2 -20.29 -8.12 -15.17
CA PRO A 2 -19.39 -7.46 -14.22
C PRO A 2 -19.65 -5.94 -14.27
N GLN A 3 -19.78 -5.32 -13.09
CA GLN A 3 -19.92 -3.86 -13.01
C GLN A 3 -18.67 -3.20 -13.62
N GLN A 4 -18.87 -2.26 -14.54
CA GLN A 4 -17.76 -1.48 -15.07
C GLN A 4 -17.21 -0.58 -13.96
N LEU A 5 -15.89 -0.60 -13.75
CA LEU A 5 -15.17 0.19 -12.73
C LEU A 5 -15.63 1.66 -12.63
N PRO A 6 -15.86 2.40 -13.74
CA PRO A 6 -16.37 3.77 -13.68
C PRO A 6 -17.75 3.89 -13.00
N SER A 7 -18.65 2.92 -13.23
CA SER A 7 -19.99 2.91 -12.63
C SER A 7 -19.95 2.66 -11.13
N PHE A 8 -18.92 1.95 -10.64
CA PHE A 8 -18.71 1.68 -9.22
C PHE A 8 -18.34 2.93 -8.42
N PHE A 9 -17.60 3.88 -9.00
CA PHE A 9 -17.13 5.07 -8.28
C PHE A 9 -18.16 6.20 -8.16
N ASN A 10 -19.24 6.15 -8.93
CA ASN A 10 -20.24 7.22 -9.03
C ASN A 10 -20.89 7.61 -7.68
N PRO A 11 -21.28 6.65 -6.81
CA PRO A 11 -21.86 6.97 -5.48
C PRO A 11 -20.87 7.69 -4.54
N PHE A 12 -19.57 7.52 -4.78
CA PHE A 12 -18.50 8.04 -3.94
C PHE A 12 -17.89 9.33 -4.49
N TRP A 13 -18.41 9.83 -5.61
CA TRP A 13 -17.82 10.96 -6.33
C TRP A 13 -16.33 10.70 -6.64
N GLY A 14 -15.99 9.43 -6.81
CA GLY A 14 -14.62 8.97 -6.99
C GLY A 14 -14.20 9.09 -8.45
N SER A 15 -12.91 9.34 -8.65
CA SER A 15 -12.28 9.26 -9.96
C SER A 15 -11.15 8.24 -9.93
N LEU A 16 -10.97 7.52 -11.04
CA LEU A 16 -9.87 6.57 -11.17
C LEU A 16 -8.56 7.33 -11.42
N THR A 17 -7.66 7.29 -10.44
CA THR A 17 -6.31 7.84 -10.58
C THR A 17 -5.34 6.75 -11.03
N LYS A 18 -4.62 6.98 -12.13
CA LYS A 18 -3.61 6.04 -12.62
C LYS A 18 -2.32 6.20 -11.82
N GLY A 19 -1.97 5.18 -11.05
CA GLY A 19 -0.70 5.12 -10.33
C GLY A 19 0.47 4.60 -11.18
N PRO A 20 1.71 4.72 -10.66
CA PRO A 20 2.90 4.21 -11.33
C PRO A 20 2.96 2.67 -11.33
N ALA A 21 3.33 2.06 -12.46
CA ALA A 21 3.46 0.62 -12.65
C ALA A 21 4.88 0.10 -12.33
N ASN A 22 5.48 0.58 -11.24
CA ASN A 22 6.86 0.29 -10.84
C ASN A 22 6.96 -0.41 -9.48
N GLY A 23 5.89 -1.10 -9.06
CA GLY A 23 5.81 -1.76 -7.76
C GLY A 23 5.54 -0.83 -6.56
N GLN A 24 5.37 0.48 -6.78
CA GLN A 24 4.99 1.44 -5.72
C GLN A 24 3.49 1.73 -5.67
N CYS A 25 2.66 1.07 -6.48
CA CYS A 25 1.24 1.40 -6.65
C CYS A 25 0.44 1.47 -5.34
N ALA A 26 0.73 0.59 -4.36
CA ALA A 26 0.05 0.60 -3.07
C ALA A 26 0.40 1.85 -2.23
N TYR A 27 1.68 2.17 -2.08
CA TYR A 27 2.12 3.35 -1.33
C TYR A 27 1.75 4.66 -2.04
N ALA A 28 1.82 4.65 -3.37
CA ALA A 28 1.35 5.71 -4.24
C ALA A 28 -0.14 6.00 -4.01
N ALA A 29 -1.00 4.97 -4.06
CA ALA A 29 -2.43 5.12 -3.83
C ALA A 29 -2.75 5.59 -2.41
N LEU A 30 -2.07 5.05 -1.39
CA LEU A 30 -2.24 5.50 -0.01
C LEU A 30 -1.85 6.97 0.16
N TYR A 31 -0.69 7.37 -0.38
CA TYR A 31 -0.22 8.75 -0.33
C TYR A 31 -1.21 9.70 -1.03
N ALA A 32 -1.70 9.33 -2.21
CA ALA A 32 -2.72 10.08 -2.95
C ALA A 32 -4.00 10.28 -2.11
N THR A 33 -4.50 9.22 -1.46
CA THR A 33 -5.68 9.30 -0.57
C THR A 33 -5.44 10.23 0.62
N MET A 34 -4.25 10.20 1.23
CA MET A 34 -3.94 11.03 2.40
C MET A 34 -3.69 12.51 2.06
N THR A 35 -3.34 12.82 0.81
CA THR A 35 -2.94 14.18 0.39
C THR A 35 -3.88 14.78 -0.65
N SER A 36 -4.92 14.06 -1.07
CA SER A 36 -5.80 14.41 -2.19
C SER A 36 -5.04 14.69 -3.50
N THR A 37 -3.90 14.01 -3.69
CA THR A 37 -3.05 14.22 -4.88
C THR A 37 -3.50 13.33 -6.03
N THR A 38 -3.65 13.90 -7.23
CA THR A 38 -4.10 13.19 -8.44
C THR A 38 -3.00 12.94 -9.46
N GLU A 39 -1.86 13.64 -9.37
CA GLU A 39 -0.75 13.54 -10.31
C GLU A 39 0.51 12.94 -9.66
N PHE A 40 1.21 12.05 -10.37
CA PHE A 40 2.45 11.43 -9.89
C PHE A 40 3.68 12.18 -10.36
N THR A 41 4.00 13.27 -9.67
CA THR A 41 5.25 14.03 -9.87
C THR A 41 6.41 13.43 -9.06
N ALA A 42 7.63 13.92 -9.31
CA ALA A 42 8.81 13.52 -8.54
C ALA A 42 8.66 13.79 -7.03
N ASP A 43 8.01 14.90 -6.66
CA ASP A 43 7.76 15.26 -5.27
C ASP A 43 6.77 14.31 -4.60
N VAL A 44 5.74 13.89 -5.33
CA VAL A 44 4.76 12.89 -4.87
C VAL A 44 5.43 11.54 -4.64
N VAL A 45 6.33 11.14 -5.54
CA VAL A 45 7.13 9.91 -5.36
C VAL A 45 8.03 10.02 -4.12
N LYS A 46 8.64 11.18 -3.88
CA LYS A 46 9.45 11.43 -2.68
C LYS A 46 8.60 11.36 -1.41
N GLY A 47 7.41 11.96 -1.41
CA GLY A 47 6.45 11.90 -0.31
C GLY A 47 5.98 10.48 -0.02
N ALA A 48 5.59 9.73 -1.05
CA ALA A 48 5.18 8.33 -0.94
C ALA A 48 6.33 7.44 -0.40
N ASN A 49 7.57 7.71 -0.79
CA ASN A 49 8.73 6.99 -0.25
C ASN A 49 9.00 7.30 1.22
N SER A 50 8.81 8.56 1.67
CA SER A 50 8.88 8.91 3.08
C SER A 50 7.81 8.18 3.90
N MET A 51 6.57 8.14 3.40
CA MET A 51 5.47 7.38 4.00
C MET A 51 5.78 5.89 4.07
N LYS A 52 6.25 5.29 2.97
CA LYS A 52 6.70 3.90 2.90
C LYS A 52 7.73 3.58 3.99
N ARG A 53 8.74 4.45 4.16
CA ARG A 53 9.76 4.29 5.19
C ARG A 53 9.13 4.28 6.59
N SER A 54 8.26 5.24 6.90
CA SER A 54 7.58 5.30 8.20
C SER A 54 6.75 4.05 8.47
N MET A 55 6.03 3.52 7.46
CA MET A 55 5.27 2.28 7.60
C MET A 55 6.17 1.10 7.93
N TYR A 56 7.28 0.91 7.19
CA TYR A 56 8.22 -0.16 7.49
C TYR A 56 8.84 -0.02 8.87
N THR A 57 9.17 1.20 9.30
CA THR A 57 9.68 1.44 10.66
C THR A 57 8.67 0.98 11.71
N LEU A 58 7.38 1.31 11.54
CA LEU A 58 6.33 0.88 12.47
C LEU A 58 6.12 -0.64 12.45
N MET A 59 6.14 -1.26 11.26
CA MET A 59 6.02 -2.72 11.13
C MET A 59 7.18 -3.43 11.84
N LEU A 60 8.41 -2.97 11.64
CA LEU A 60 9.59 -3.58 12.26
C LEU A 60 9.63 -3.32 13.77
N ALA A 61 9.24 -2.12 14.23
CA ALA A 61 9.20 -1.80 15.65
C ALA A 61 8.17 -2.65 16.40
N ASN A 62 7.07 -3.04 15.75
CA ASN A 62 6.03 -3.87 16.36
C ASN A 62 6.20 -5.38 16.10
N LEU A 63 7.19 -5.78 15.30
CA LEU A 63 7.31 -7.17 14.84
C LEU A 63 7.38 -8.18 16.00
N ALA A 64 8.08 -7.84 17.09
CA ALA A 64 8.15 -8.71 18.27
C ALA A 64 6.76 -8.93 18.91
N ASN A 65 5.98 -7.86 19.04
CA ASN A 65 4.61 -7.91 19.56
C ASN A 65 3.69 -8.67 18.60
N ASP A 66 3.85 -8.48 17.29
CA ASP A 66 3.05 -9.17 16.27
C ASP A 66 3.29 -10.69 16.30
N VAL A 67 4.52 -11.11 16.62
CA VAL A 67 4.86 -12.53 16.83
C VAL A 67 4.25 -13.06 18.14
N GLU A 68 4.39 -12.32 19.24
CA GLU A 68 3.82 -12.70 20.54
C GLU A 68 2.28 -12.84 20.48
N CYS A 69 1.62 -11.91 19.77
CA CYS A 69 0.18 -11.91 19.51
C CYS A 69 -0.25 -12.92 18.43
N LYS A 70 0.68 -13.70 17.85
CA LYS A 70 0.42 -14.70 16.80
C LYS A 70 -0.21 -14.11 15.51
N VAL A 71 -0.01 -12.81 15.27
CA VAL A 71 -0.39 -12.14 14.02
C VAL A 71 0.58 -12.55 12.91
N VAL A 72 1.87 -12.70 13.25
CA VAL A 72 2.94 -13.13 12.34
C VAL A 72 3.57 -14.42 12.86
N ASP A 73 3.66 -15.44 12.00
CA ASP A 73 4.49 -16.64 12.23
C ASP A 73 5.73 -16.55 11.32
N PRO A 74 6.92 -16.22 11.85
CA PRO A 74 8.12 -16.03 11.05
C PRO A 74 8.52 -17.28 10.28
N CYS A 75 8.33 -18.46 10.87
CA CYS A 75 8.69 -19.73 10.24
C CYS A 75 7.76 -20.03 9.06
N ARG A 76 6.46 -19.76 9.23
CA ARG A 76 5.49 -19.89 8.12
C ARG A 76 5.77 -18.89 7.01
N GLU A 77 6.04 -17.64 7.35
CA GLU A 77 6.35 -16.61 6.34
C GLU A 77 7.64 -16.92 5.59
N LEU A 78 8.68 -17.42 6.28
CA LEU A 78 9.92 -17.84 5.63
C LEU A 78 9.69 -18.98 4.64
N ARG A 79 8.92 -20.01 5.02
CA ARG A 79 8.56 -21.12 4.11
C ARG A 79 7.74 -20.64 2.92
N ARG A 80 6.84 -19.66 3.11
CA ARG A 80 6.04 -19.08 2.02
C ARG A 80 6.90 -18.31 1.02
N LEU A 81 7.92 -17.60 1.50
CA LEU A 81 8.83 -16.82 0.65
C LEU A 81 9.84 -17.69 -0.09
N TYR A 82 10.25 -18.81 0.50
CA TYR A 82 11.23 -19.74 -0.07
C TYR A 82 10.68 -21.17 -0.07
N PRO A 83 9.70 -21.48 -0.95
CA PRO A 83 9.19 -22.84 -1.10
C PRO A 83 10.26 -23.74 -1.72
N THR A 84 10.61 -24.83 -1.02
CA THR A 84 11.37 -25.97 -1.56
C THR A 84 10.51 -26.85 -2.44
#